data_AF-A0A1H1CS56-F1
#
_entry.id   AF-A0A1H1CS56-F1
#
_cell.length_a   1.000
_cell.length_b   1.000
_cell.length_c   1.000
_cell.angle_alpha   90.00
_cell.angle_beta   90.00
_cell.angle_gamma   90.00
#
_symmetry.space_group_name_H-M   'P 1'
#
loop_
_entity.id
_entity.type
_entity.pdbx_description
1 polymer ?
#
loop_
_entity_poly.entity_id
_entity_poly.type
_entity_poly.pdbx_seq_one_letter_code
_entity_poly.pdbx_strand_id
1 'polypeptide(L)'
;MDPNEIEDTSDWLGSPSRLETVQHYASMLEEDVQALKRELRAAKENITGLIQMNDQLSADLERKRIWMANLEAETTDQLAKIQSLSRVVDQKDMKIRELEALKLNHRR
;
A
#
# COMPACT_ATOMS: atom_id res chain seq x y z
N MET A 1 -69.24 49.49 -7.47
CA MET A 1 -67.84 49.07 -7.32
C MET A 1 -67.20 50.06 -6.36
N ASP A 2 -66.83 49.60 -5.18
CA ASP A 2 -66.15 50.44 -4.19
C ASP A 2 -64.76 50.80 -4.75
N PRO A 3 -64.36 52.09 -4.84
CA PRO A 3 -63.06 52.48 -5.41
C PRO A 3 -61.83 51.90 -4.70
N ASN A 4 -62.01 51.27 -3.53
CA ASN A 4 -60.95 50.68 -2.72
C ASN A 4 -60.91 49.13 -2.76
N GLU A 5 -61.77 48.49 -3.56
CA GLU A 5 -61.76 47.03 -3.71
C GLU A 5 -60.59 46.62 -4.63
N ILE A 6 -59.49 46.13 -4.04
CA ILE A 6 -58.36 45.59 -4.80
C ILE A 6 -58.74 44.18 -5.27
N GLU A 7 -58.56 43.91 -6.56
CA GLU A 7 -58.78 42.58 -7.15
C GLU A 7 -57.89 41.54 -6.46
N ASP A 8 -58.47 40.39 -6.07
CA ASP A 8 -57.73 39.29 -5.46
C ASP A 8 -56.89 38.59 -6.53
N THR A 9 -55.61 38.98 -6.61
CA THR A 9 -54.65 38.44 -7.57
C THR A 9 -53.87 37.23 -7.04
N SER A 10 -54.33 36.59 -5.97
CA SER A 10 -53.63 35.44 -5.37
C SER A 10 -53.43 34.28 -6.36
N ASP A 11 -54.33 34.14 -7.34
CA ASP A 11 -54.25 33.15 -8.42
C ASP A 11 -53.33 33.56 -9.59
N TRP A 12 -52.95 34.85 -9.73
CA TRP A 12 -52.13 35.31 -10.87
C TRP A 12 -50.71 34.77 -10.85
N LEU A 13 -50.18 34.45 -9.67
CA LEU A 13 -48.80 33.97 -9.52
C LEU A 13 -48.69 32.46 -9.52
N GLY A 14 -49.81 31.72 -9.58
CA GLY A 14 -49.81 30.25 -9.63
C GLY A 14 -48.93 29.63 -8.56
N SER A 15 -49.08 30.07 -7.29
CA SER A 15 -48.23 29.57 -6.21
C SER A 15 -48.38 28.05 -6.11
N PRO A 16 -47.28 27.28 -6.07
CA PRO A 16 -47.36 25.83 -5.99
C PRO A 16 -48.25 25.42 -4.83
N SER A 17 -49.18 24.52 -5.11
CA SER A 17 -49.98 23.92 -4.05
C SER A 17 -49.05 23.20 -3.06
N ARG A 18 -49.54 23.01 -1.82
CA ARG A 18 -48.80 22.23 -0.83
C ARG A 18 -48.50 20.82 -1.32
N LEU A 19 -49.41 20.24 -2.10
CA LEU A 19 -49.23 18.91 -2.68
C LEU A 19 -48.09 18.89 -3.70
N GLU A 20 -48.06 19.85 -4.64
CA GLU A 20 -46.98 19.97 -5.63
C GLU A 20 -45.63 20.21 -4.94
N THR A 21 -45.61 21.04 -3.89
CA THR A 21 -44.40 21.29 -3.10
C THR A 21 -43.89 20.00 -2.45
N VAL A 22 -44.78 19.23 -1.81
CA VAL A 22 -44.42 17.96 -1.17
C VAL A 22 -43.97 16.91 -2.20
N GLN A 23 -44.62 16.83 -3.35
CA GLN A 23 -44.21 15.94 -4.45
C GLN A 23 -42.81 16.30 -4.94
N HIS A 24 -42.53 17.58 -5.15
CA HIS A 24 -41.21 18.04 -5.57
C HIS A 24 -40.13 17.67 -4.55
N TYR A 25 -40.36 17.92 -3.25
CA TYR A 25 -39.43 17.51 -2.20
C TYR A 25 -39.22 15.99 -2.15
N ALA A 26 -40.27 15.20 -2.33
CA ALA A 26 -40.17 13.75 -2.38
C ALA A 26 -39.27 13.30 -3.55
N SER A 27 -39.42 13.90 -4.73
CA SER A 27 -38.56 13.62 -5.88
C SER A 27 -37.09 13.99 -5.63
N MET A 28 -36.81 15.17 -5.06
CA MET A 28 -35.43 15.54 -4.72
C MET A 28 -34.80 14.57 -3.70
N LEU A 29 -35.54 14.19 -2.66
CA LEU A 29 -35.06 13.23 -1.67
C LEU A 29 -34.80 11.85 -2.30
N GLU A 30 -35.63 11.43 -3.26
CA GLU A 30 -35.40 10.20 -3.99
C GLU A 30 -34.09 10.25 -4.81
N GLU A 31 -33.86 11.36 -5.51
CA GLU A 31 -32.61 11.60 -6.26
C GLU A 31 -31.38 11.57 -5.35
N ASP A 32 -31.43 12.29 -4.22
CA ASP A 32 -30.35 12.33 -3.22
C ASP A 32 -30.05 10.94 -2.65
N VAL A 33 -31.09 10.18 -2.31
CA VAL A 33 -30.93 8.80 -1.82
C VAL A 33 -30.30 7.91 -2.90
N GLN A 34 -30.68 8.08 -4.17
CA GLN A 34 -30.05 7.34 -5.25
C GLN A 34 -28.57 7.75 -5.44
N ALA A 35 -28.23 9.03 -5.34
CA ALA A 35 -26.85 9.51 -5.41
C ALA A 35 -25.99 8.91 -4.27
N LEU A 36 -26.45 8.98 -3.03
CA LEU A 36 -25.79 8.38 -1.87
C LEU A 36 -25.60 6.87 -2.02
N LYS A 37 -26.58 6.15 -2.57
CA LYS A 37 -26.45 4.71 -2.86
C LYS A 37 -25.34 4.41 -3.86
N ARG A 38 -25.17 5.25 -4.88
CA ARG A 38 -24.09 5.10 -5.88
C ARG A 38 -22.73 5.36 -5.24
N GLU A 39 -22.60 6.44 -4.48
CA GLU A 39 -21.37 6.78 -3.75
C GLU A 39 -20.99 5.69 -2.74
N LEU A 40 -21.95 5.18 -1.97
CA LEU A 40 -21.72 4.09 -1.02
C LEU A 40 -21.23 2.82 -1.73
N ARG A 41 -21.78 2.50 -2.91
CA ARG A 41 -21.31 1.35 -3.69
C ARG A 41 -19.87 1.55 -4.16
N ALA A 42 -19.55 2.72 -4.73
CA ALA A 42 -18.20 3.06 -5.17
C ALA A 42 -17.20 3.03 -3.99
N ALA A 43 -17.59 3.57 -2.83
CA ALA A 43 -16.77 3.53 -1.63
C ALA A 43 -16.50 2.09 -1.16
N LYS A 44 -17.52 1.22 -1.19
CA LYS A 44 -17.37 -0.21 -0.87
C LYS A 44 -16.41 -0.91 -1.83
N GLU A 45 -16.56 -0.69 -3.13
CA GLU A 45 -15.66 -1.26 -4.15
C GLU A 45 -14.21 -0.79 -3.94
N ASN A 46 -14.00 0.50 -3.67
CA ASN A 46 -12.69 1.06 -3.36
C ASN A 46 -12.07 0.43 -2.10
N ILE A 47 -12.85 0.30 -1.03
CA ILE A 47 -12.38 -0.33 0.23
C ILE A 47 -12.01 -1.79 -0.02
N THR A 48 -12.83 -2.55 -0.75
CA THR A 48 -12.52 -3.93 -1.11
C THR A 48 -11.24 -4.02 -1.94
N GLY A 49 -11.04 -3.11 -2.90
CA GLY A 49 -9.80 -3.04 -3.68
C GLY A 49 -8.58 -2.73 -2.81
N LEU A 50 -8.71 -1.80 -1.86
CA LEU A 50 -7.64 -1.49 -0.90
C LEU A 50 -7.27 -2.67 -0.02
N ILE A 51 -8.25 -3.44 0.46
CA ILE A 51 -8.02 -4.66 1.24
C ILE A 51 -7.24 -5.67 0.40
N GLN A 52 -7.68 -5.94 -0.83
CA GLN A 52 -6.99 -6.88 -1.72
C GLN A 52 -5.54 -6.46 -2.01
N MET A 53 -5.30 -5.18 -2.23
CA MET A 53 -3.94 -4.66 -2.41
C MET A 53 -3.09 -4.80 -1.15
N ASN A 54 -3.68 -4.58 0.04
CA ASN A 54 -2.98 -4.76 1.31
C ASN A 54 -2.58 -6.22 1.54
N ASP A 55 -3.50 -7.16 1.27
CA ASP A 55 -3.24 -8.59 1.38
C ASP A 55 -2.09 -9.02 0.46
N GLN A 56 -2.09 -8.52 -0.79
CA GLN A 56 -1.02 -8.78 -1.75
C GLN A 56 0.33 -8.21 -1.28
N LEU A 57 0.34 -6.95 -0.81
CA LEU A 57 1.55 -6.32 -0.29
C LEU A 57 2.10 -7.04 0.94
N SER A 58 1.21 -7.52 1.83
CA SER A 58 1.59 -8.30 3.01
C SER A 58 2.24 -9.62 2.61
N ALA A 59 1.68 -10.32 1.62
CA ALA A 59 2.27 -11.55 1.09
C ALA A 59 3.62 -11.31 0.38
N ASP A 60 3.76 -10.21 -0.34
CA ASP A 60 5.03 -9.81 -0.96
C ASP A 60 6.10 -9.47 0.08
N LEU A 61 5.73 -8.73 1.12
CA LEU A 61 6.61 -8.37 2.21
C LEU A 61 7.14 -9.62 2.92
N GLU A 62 6.27 -10.59 3.21
CA GLU A 62 6.68 -11.83 3.86
C GLU A 62 7.64 -12.63 2.98
N ARG A 63 7.35 -12.75 1.67
CA ARG A 63 8.29 -13.39 0.72
C ARG A 63 9.64 -12.71 0.69
N LYS A 64 9.68 -11.37 0.73
CA LYS A 64 10.93 -10.60 0.76
C LYS A 64 11.70 -10.81 2.06
N ARG A 65 11.02 -10.88 3.20
CA ARG A 65 11.65 -11.19 4.49
C ARG A 65 12.32 -12.56 4.48
N ILE A 66 11.62 -13.59 4.03
CA ILE A 66 12.17 -14.95 3.92
C ILE A 66 13.39 -14.96 2.99
N TRP A 67 13.28 -14.28 1.84
CA TRP A 67 14.40 -14.19 0.90
C TRP A 67 15.63 -13.49 1.51
N MET A 68 15.43 -12.37 2.22
CA MET A 68 16.53 -11.67 2.91
C MET A 68 17.17 -12.54 3.99
N ALA A 69 16.37 -13.23 4.81
CA ALA A 69 16.89 -14.11 5.85
C ALA A 69 17.76 -15.25 5.26
N ASN A 70 17.33 -15.84 4.14
CA ASN A 70 18.12 -16.85 3.44
C ASN A 70 19.43 -16.27 2.90
N LEU A 71 19.39 -15.07 2.32
CA LEU A 71 20.57 -14.39 1.78
C LEU A 71 21.56 -14.02 2.90
N GLU A 72 21.08 -13.58 4.05
CA GLU A 72 21.90 -13.29 5.23
C GLU A 72 22.58 -14.55 5.77
N ALA A 73 21.85 -15.68 5.82
CA ALA A 73 22.42 -16.98 6.20
C ALA A 73 23.53 -17.41 5.23
N GLU A 74 23.27 -17.35 3.91
CA GLU A 74 24.26 -17.69 2.90
C GLU A 74 25.50 -16.79 2.98
N THR A 75 25.30 -15.48 3.17
CA THR A 75 26.39 -14.51 3.32
C THR A 75 27.25 -14.83 4.55
N THR A 76 26.61 -15.23 5.66
CA THR A 76 27.30 -15.62 6.89
C THR A 76 28.14 -16.89 6.69
N ASP A 77 27.60 -17.90 6.00
CA ASP A 77 28.32 -19.13 5.67
C ASP A 77 29.51 -18.86 4.75
N GLN A 78 29.33 -18.01 3.75
CA GLN A 78 30.39 -17.58 2.84
C GLN A 78 31.51 -16.84 3.60
N LEU A 79 31.17 -15.94 4.52
CA LEU A 79 32.13 -15.23 5.38
C LEU A 79 32.93 -16.21 6.24
N ALA A 80 32.28 -17.20 6.86
CA ALA A 80 32.97 -18.24 7.63
C ALA A 80 33.95 -19.04 6.77
N LYS A 81 33.56 -19.37 5.53
CA LYS A 81 34.43 -20.07 4.58
C LYS A 81 35.63 -19.22 4.15
N ILE A 82 35.42 -17.92 3.88
CA ILE A 82 36.49 -16.98 3.55
C ILE A 82 37.49 -16.88 4.70
N GLN A 83 37.03 -16.76 5.94
CA GLN A 83 37.90 -16.71 7.11
C GLN A 83 38.71 -17.99 7.28
N SER A 84 38.09 -19.16 7.06
CA SER A 84 38.79 -20.45 7.09
C SER A 84 39.88 -20.53 6.02
N LEU A 85 39.56 -20.15 4.78
CA LEU A 85 40.53 -20.11 3.68
C LEU A 85 41.68 -19.12 3.95
N SER A 86 41.38 -17.96 4.53
CA SER A 86 42.41 -16.98 4.93
C SER A 86 43.43 -17.61 5.87
N ARG A 87 42.97 -18.35 6.89
CA ARG A 87 43.87 -19.05 7.84
C ARG A 87 44.74 -20.09 7.14
N VAL A 88 44.18 -20.84 6.18
CA VAL A 88 44.94 -21.83 5.40
C VAL A 88 46.01 -21.15 4.55
N VAL A 89 45.70 -20.00 3.94
CA VAL A 89 46.68 -19.20 3.19
C VAL A 89 47.81 -18.72 4.10
N ASP A 90 47.50 -18.18 5.27
CA ASP A 90 48.51 -17.72 6.24
C ASP A 90 49.43 -18.87 6.69
N GLN A 91 48.85 -20.05 6.97
CA GLN A 91 49.62 -21.24 7.34
C GLN A 91 50.53 -21.72 6.22
N LYS A 92 50.02 -21.73 4.98
CA LYS A 92 50.81 -22.09 3.78
C LYS A 92 51.99 -21.13 3.63
N ASP A 93 51.77 -19.83 3.78
CA ASP A 93 52.82 -18.82 3.65
C ASP A 93 53.88 -18.94 4.76
N MET A 94 53.50 -19.27 5.99
CA MET A 94 54.45 -19.61 7.06
C MET A 94 55.32 -20.81 6.70
N LYS A 95 54.70 -21.91 6.22
CA LYS A 95 55.43 -23.13 5.85
C LYS A 95 56.39 -22.90 4.68
N ILE A 96 56.02 -22.06 3.71
CA ILE A 96 56.93 -21.67 2.63
C ILE A 96 58.19 -21.00 3.20
N ARG A 97 58.03 -20.02 4.10
CA ARG A 97 59.18 -19.33 4.73
C ARG A 97 60.07 -20.28 5.52
N GLU A 98 59.48 -21.21 6.28
CA GLU A 98 60.23 -22.24 7.03
C GLU A 98 61.06 -23.13 6.10
N LEU A 99 60.46 -23.60 4.99
CA LEU A 99 61.15 -24.42 3.99
C LEU A 99 62.30 -23.67 3.31
N GLU A 100 62.11 -22.39 3.01
CA GLU A 100 63.17 -21.54 2.45
C GLU A 100 64.35 -21.36 3.42
N ALA A 101 64.06 -21.13 4.70
CA ALA A 101 65.09 -21.01 5.73
C ALA A 101 65.89 -22.32 5.93
N LEU A 102 65.21 -23.47 5.94
CA LEU A 102 65.86 -24.78 6.03
C LEU A 102 66.77 -25.07 4.84
N LYS A 103 66.33 -24.72 3.61
CA LYS A 103 67.15 -24.83 2.40
C LYS A 103 68.40 -23.96 2.46
N LEU A 104 68.30 -22.75 3.02
CA LEU A 104 69.44 -21.85 3.16
C LEU A 104 70.46 -22.39 4.17
N ASN A 105 69.98 -22.96 5.28
CA ASN A 105 70.85 -23.54 6.31
C ASN A 105 71.58 -24.81 5.85
N HIS A 106 70.97 -25.65 5.02
CA HIS A 106 71.63 -26.86 4.46
C HIS A 106 72.67 -26.56 3.37
N ARG A 107 72.70 -25.33 2.83
CA ARG A 107 73.70 -24.91 1.82
C ARG A 107 74.94 -24.25 2.43
N ARG A 108 74.97 -24.05 3.75
CA ARG A 108 76.12 -23.54 4.50
C ARG A 108 76.88 -24.71 5.13
#